data_AF-A0A1B6KI12-F1
#
_entry.id   AF-A0A1B6KI12-F1
#
_cell.length_a   1.000
_cell.length_b   1.000
_cell.length_c   1.000
_cell.angle_alpha   90.00
_cell.angle_beta   90.00
_cell.angle_gamma   90.00
#
_symmetry.space_group_name_H-M   'P 1'
#
loop_
_entity.id
_entity.type
_entity.pdbx_description
1 polymer ?
#
loop_
_entity_poly.entity_id
_entity_poly.type
_entity_poly.pdbx_seq_one_letter_code
_entity_poly.pdbx_strand_id
1 'polypeptide(L)'
;CVTAIPPDFDMLHTMLMYGMERFSKVADKSGANLSVLLATVSTIARRLDTCMLIHGSATSVNHWIEFPKHDLAISCLNHINRGEIKESILIWSRHLSDMKPVFTLEKAKSLLNGIPKATKLQELLLWLNHFVPSILSFFPNILNDVVQWAAQRARDLEIFDPKTWPDSGLTLAKCLLQLIHTPYTEKSILLQSQRVALRNENLSHQSPQNQLLHLIDTLQDLNTLKKSYGVTIQYDEFIQEDHSSFVSVLLERMPLENISVFMVEFFNRLMMDRGLDPDTQILEFIQDIVMNCEDWWF
;
A
#
# COMPACT_ATOMS: atom_id res chain seq x y z
N CYS A 1 -20.83 -37.02 -9.46
CA CYS A 1 -21.78 -36.58 -8.41
C CYS A 1 -21.27 -35.34 -7.66
N VAL A 2 -21.26 -34.16 -8.28
CA VAL A 2 -20.75 -32.91 -7.66
C VAL A 2 -21.82 -31.80 -7.65
N THR A 3 -23.10 -32.18 -7.69
CA THR A 3 -24.24 -31.25 -7.77
C THR A 3 -25.31 -31.55 -6.72
N ALA A 4 -24.97 -32.26 -5.65
CA ALA A 4 -25.83 -32.30 -4.48
C ALA A 4 -25.68 -30.95 -3.77
N ILE A 5 -26.63 -30.05 -3.99
CA ILE A 5 -26.74 -28.80 -3.25
C ILE A 5 -27.41 -29.17 -1.92
N PRO A 6 -26.70 -29.10 -0.79
CA PRO A 6 -27.33 -29.31 0.50
C PRO A 6 -28.25 -28.11 0.78
N PRO A 7 -29.46 -28.35 1.31
CA PRO A 7 -30.41 -27.29 1.64
C PRO A 7 -29.94 -26.44 2.83
N ASP A 8 -28.97 -26.93 3.60
CA ASP A 8 -28.45 -26.32 4.82
C ASP A 8 -26.91 -26.29 4.81
N PHE A 9 -26.35 -25.09 4.98
CA PHE A 9 -24.90 -24.86 5.00
C PHE A 9 -24.24 -25.42 6.26
N ASP A 10 -24.95 -25.44 7.39
CA ASP A 10 -24.42 -26.01 8.64
C ASP A 10 -24.29 -27.53 8.52
N MET A 11 -25.27 -28.17 7.86
CA MET A 11 -25.19 -29.59 7.51
C MET A 11 -24.04 -29.88 6.55
N LEU A 12 -23.85 -29.06 5.50
CA LEU A 12 -22.73 -29.21 4.58
C LEU A 12 -21.39 -29.10 5.30
N HIS A 13 -21.21 -28.07 6.11
CA HIS A 13 -20.01 -27.86 6.89
C HIS A 13 -19.74 -29.06 7.81
N THR A 14 -20.77 -29.54 8.52
CA THR A 14 -20.66 -30.73 9.39
C THR A 14 -20.24 -31.98 8.61
N MET A 15 -20.80 -32.21 7.43
CA MET A 15 -20.43 -33.35 6.57
C MET A 15 -18.99 -33.24 6.05
N LEU A 16 -18.54 -32.04 5.67
CA LEU A 16 -17.16 -31.81 5.23
C LEU A 16 -16.17 -32.04 6.36
N MET A 17 -16.45 -31.54 7.56
CA MET A 17 -15.62 -31.74 8.75
C MET A 17 -15.55 -33.22 9.15
N TYR A 18 -16.69 -33.92 9.14
CA TYR A 18 -16.72 -35.37 9.34
C TYR A 18 -15.89 -36.10 8.29
N GLY A 19 -16.02 -35.73 7.01
CA GLY A 19 -15.20 -36.27 5.92
C GLY A 19 -13.71 -36.11 6.18
N MET A 20 -13.26 -34.90 6.54
CA MET A 20 -11.85 -34.62 6.87
C MET A 20 -11.33 -35.52 8.00
N GLU A 21 -12.10 -35.67 9.08
CA GLU A 21 -11.75 -36.53 10.21
C GLU A 21 -11.64 -38.01 9.82
N ARG A 22 -12.55 -38.49 8.96
CA ARG A 22 -12.52 -39.88 8.49
C ARG A 22 -11.37 -40.13 7.54
N PHE A 23 -11.10 -39.21 6.62
CA PHE A 23 -9.99 -39.33 5.68
C PHE A 23 -8.63 -39.26 6.38
N SER A 24 -8.45 -38.39 7.38
CA SER A 24 -7.20 -38.33 8.14
C SER A 24 -6.89 -39.63 8.89
N LYS A 25 -7.90 -40.30 9.47
CA LYS A 25 -7.75 -41.59 10.15
C LYS A 25 -7.43 -42.78 9.22
N VAL A 26 -7.74 -42.66 7.93
CA VAL A 26 -7.58 -43.74 6.94
C VAL A 26 -6.37 -43.50 6.01
N ALA A 27 -5.90 -42.25 5.89
CA ALA A 27 -4.75 -41.88 5.09
C ALA A 27 -3.46 -42.61 5.52
N ASP A 28 -3.30 -42.93 6.81
CA ASP A 28 -2.14 -43.69 7.33
C ASP A 28 -2.10 -45.15 6.81
N LYS A 29 -3.17 -45.65 6.20
CA LYS A 29 -3.32 -47.06 5.76
C LYS A 29 -3.42 -47.23 4.25
N SER A 30 -3.50 -46.16 3.47
CA SER A 30 -3.82 -46.27 2.04
C SER A 30 -3.30 -45.10 1.20
N GLY A 31 -2.87 -45.41 -0.03
CA GLY A 31 -1.97 -44.59 -0.87
C GLY A 31 -2.51 -43.26 -1.43
N ALA A 32 -1.76 -42.70 -2.39
CA ALA A 32 -1.84 -41.31 -2.90
C ALA A 32 -3.24 -40.74 -3.26
N ASN A 33 -4.23 -41.59 -3.55
CA ASN A 33 -5.59 -41.13 -3.87
C ASN A 33 -6.34 -40.55 -2.66
N LEU A 34 -6.09 -41.04 -1.44
CA LEU A 34 -6.74 -40.53 -0.23
C LEU A 34 -6.18 -39.18 0.22
N SER A 35 -4.88 -38.94 0.02
CA SER A 35 -4.27 -37.63 0.29
C SER A 35 -4.83 -36.55 -0.64
N VAL A 36 -5.09 -36.88 -1.92
CA VAL A 36 -5.71 -35.95 -2.88
C VAL A 36 -7.15 -35.62 -2.48
N LEU A 37 -7.93 -36.62 -2.06
CA LEU A 37 -9.29 -36.42 -1.57
C LEU A 37 -9.32 -35.57 -0.30
N LEU A 38 -8.44 -35.85 0.68
CA LEU A 38 -8.33 -35.06 1.90
C LEU A 38 -7.99 -33.59 1.62
N ALA A 39 -7.02 -33.33 0.73
CA ALA A 39 -6.68 -31.99 0.30
C ALA A 39 -7.87 -31.29 -0.39
N THR A 40 -8.60 -32.01 -1.23
CA THR A 40 -9.79 -31.48 -1.93
C THR A 40 -10.90 -31.11 -0.94
N VAL A 41 -11.23 -31.99 0.00
CA VAL A 41 -12.27 -31.73 1.02
C VAL A 41 -11.86 -30.56 1.91
N SER A 42 -10.59 -30.49 2.32
CA SER A 42 -10.07 -29.39 3.14
C SER A 42 -10.18 -28.04 2.41
N THR A 43 -9.90 -28.01 1.11
CA THR A 43 -10.04 -26.80 0.29
C THR A 43 -11.51 -26.38 0.15
N ILE A 44 -12.41 -27.34 -0.07
CA ILE A 44 -13.86 -27.06 -0.17
C ILE A 44 -14.39 -26.54 1.16
N ALA A 45 -14.05 -27.18 2.28
CA ALA A 45 -14.46 -26.75 3.63
C ALA A 45 -13.99 -25.32 3.92
N ARG A 46 -12.71 -25.03 3.70
CA ARG A 46 -12.17 -23.68 3.94
C ARG A 46 -12.80 -22.62 3.04
N ARG A 47 -13.13 -22.95 1.78
CA ARG A 47 -13.88 -22.05 0.89
C ARG A 47 -15.31 -21.83 1.37
N LEU A 48 -15.97 -22.85 1.90
CA LEU A 48 -17.31 -22.74 2.48
C LEU A 48 -17.30 -21.79 3.68
N ASP A 49 -16.37 -22.00 4.62
CA ASP A 49 -16.19 -21.12 5.77
C ASP A 49 -16.00 -19.67 5.34
N THR A 50 -15.14 -19.43 4.34
CA THR A 50 -14.90 -18.07 3.84
C THR A 50 -16.16 -17.47 3.23
N CYS A 51 -16.92 -18.24 2.44
CA CYS A 51 -18.20 -17.80 1.88
C CYS A 51 -19.20 -17.44 3.00
N MET A 52 -19.31 -18.29 4.03
CA MET A 52 -20.16 -18.05 5.19
C MET A 52 -19.71 -16.85 6.02
N LEU A 53 -18.41 -16.60 6.14
CA LEU A 53 -17.89 -15.43 6.85
C LEU A 53 -18.13 -14.12 6.09
N ILE A 54 -18.11 -14.13 4.76
CA ILE A 54 -18.39 -12.96 3.93
C ILE A 54 -19.88 -12.61 3.95
N HIS A 55 -20.76 -13.60 3.80
CA HIS A 55 -22.20 -13.36 3.64
C HIS A 55 -23.00 -13.52 4.94
N GLY A 56 -22.42 -14.13 5.99
CA GLY A 56 -23.07 -14.34 7.27
C GLY A 56 -24.40 -15.09 7.13
N SER A 57 -25.45 -14.56 7.75
CA SER A 57 -26.81 -15.09 7.66
C SER A 57 -27.46 -14.94 6.28
N ALA A 58 -26.86 -14.15 5.37
CA ALA A 58 -27.33 -13.98 3.99
C ALA A 58 -26.64 -14.94 3.01
N THR A 59 -25.85 -15.91 3.50
CA THR A 59 -25.27 -16.96 2.66
C THR A 59 -26.40 -17.68 1.92
N SER A 60 -26.30 -17.70 0.59
CA SER A 60 -27.33 -18.29 -0.27
C SER A 60 -26.70 -19.39 -1.12
N VAL A 61 -27.53 -20.30 -1.62
CA VAL A 61 -27.11 -21.34 -2.56
C VAL A 61 -26.38 -20.74 -3.77
N ASN A 62 -26.81 -19.57 -4.25
CA ASN A 62 -26.16 -18.90 -5.38
C ASN A 62 -24.75 -18.43 -5.01
N HIS A 63 -24.57 -17.85 -3.82
CA HIS A 63 -23.24 -17.47 -3.31
C HIS A 63 -22.31 -18.69 -3.29
N TRP A 64 -22.80 -19.84 -2.82
CA TRP A 64 -22.00 -21.06 -2.73
C TRP A 64 -21.78 -21.81 -4.04
N ILE A 65 -22.72 -21.84 -4.98
CA ILE A 65 -22.52 -22.54 -6.26
C ILE A 65 -21.35 -21.93 -7.04
N GLU A 66 -21.17 -20.63 -6.88
CA GLU A 66 -20.22 -19.84 -7.62
C GLU A 66 -18.86 -19.77 -6.92
N PHE A 67 -18.80 -19.56 -5.60
CA PHE A 67 -17.56 -19.30 -4.85
C PHE A 67 -16.45 -20.39 -4.99
N PRO A 68 -16.74 -21.70 -5.02
CA PRO A 68 -15.75 -22.76 -5.23
C PRO A 68 -15.10 -22.72 -6.61
N LYS A 69 -15.79 -22.18 -7.62
CA LYS A 69 -15.31 -22.11 -9.00
C LYS A 69 -14.55 -20.83 -9.30
N HIS A 70 -14.69 -19.82 -8.43
CA HIS A 70 -14.06 -18.53 -8.63
C HIS A 70 -12.53 -18.62 -8.51
N ASP A 71 -11.87 -17.86 -9.39
CA ASP A 71 -10.50 -17.43 -9.20
C ASP A 71 -10.47 -16.45 -8.02
N LEU A 72 -9.86 -16.88 -6.92
CA LEU A 72 -9.88 -16.13 -5.66
C LEU A 72 -9.16 -14.79 -5.74
N ALA A 73 -8.20 -14.64 -6.67
CA ALA A 73 -7.56 -13.35 -6.91
C ALA A 73 -8.55 -12.38 -7.60
N ILE A 74 -9.39 -12.88 -8.51
CA ILE A 74 -10.46 -12.08 -9.12
C ILE A 74 -11.52 -11.74 -8.08
N SER A 75 -11.87 -12.67 -7.18
CA SER A 75 -12.77 -12.36 -6.06
C SER A 75 -12.22 -11.25 -5.16
N CYS A 76 -10.93 -11.31 -4.79
CA CYS A 76 -10.28 -10.23 -4.05
C CYS A 76 -10.38 -8.89 -4.79
N LEU A 77 -10.11 -8.88 -6.10
CA LEU A 77 -10.17 -7.67 -6.92
C LEU A 77 -11.59 -7.09 -6.96
N ASN A 78 -12.62 -7.93 -7.10
CA ASN A 78 -14.01 -7.50 -7.10
C ASN A 78 -14.41 -6.83 -5.78
N HIS A 79 -14.01 -7.41 -4.65
CA HIS A 79 -14.24 -6.81 -3.33
C HIS A 79 -13.47 -5.48 -3.18
N ILE A 80 -12.20 -5.43 -3.58
CA ILE A 80 -11.40 -4.19 -3.55
C ILE A 80 -12.06 -3.09 -4.36
N ASN A 81 -12.51 -3.37 -5.59
CA ASN A 81 -13.16 -2.40 -6.46
C ASN A 81 -14.46 -1.82 -5.85
N ARG A 82 -15.12 -2.58 -4.97
CA ARG A 82 -16.32 -2.15 -4.23
C ARG A 82 -16.00 -1.44 -2.91
N GLY A 83 -14.73 -1.33 -2.53
CA GLY A 83 -14.30 -0.82 -1.22
C GLY A 83 -14.46 -1.83 -0.07
N GLU A 84 -14.74 -3.09 -0.37
CA GLU A 84 -14.93 -4.19 0.58
C GLU A 84 -13.56 -4.77 0.99
N ILE A 85 -12.73 -3.93 1.62
CA ILE A 85 -11.33 -4.26 1.90
C ILE A 85 -11.21 -5.44 2.88
N LYS A 86 -12.08 -5.54 3.88
CA LYS A 86 -12.04 -6.60 4.90
C LYS A 86 -12.32 -7.97 4.31
N GLU A 87 -13.27 -8.03 3.40
CA GLU A 87 -13.67 -9.24 2.67
C GLU A 87 -12.51 -9.71 1.77
N SER A 88 -11.84 -8.77 1.09
CA SER A 88 -10.64 -9.08 0.31
C SER A 88 -9.50 -9.61 1.19
N ILE A 89 -9.24 -8.99 2.36
CA ILE A 89 -8.25 -9.48 3.34
C ILE A 89 -8.59 -10.89 3.81
N LEU A 90 -9.86 -11.16 4.08
CA LEU A 90 -10.32 -12.46 4.54
C LEU A 90 -10.04 -13.55 3.49
N ILE A 91 -10.37 -13.28 2.22
CA ILE A 91 -10.05 -14.20 1.12
C ILE A 91 -8.54 -14.36 0.99
N TRP A 92 -7.79 -13.25 0.99
CA TRP A 92 -6.34 -13.26 0.82
C TRP A 92 -5.64 -14.08 1.90
N SER A 93 -5.92 -13.80 3.16
CA SER A 93 -5.30 -14.47 4.31
C SER A 93 -5.65 -15.96 4.38
N ARG A 94 -6.91 -16.33 4.15
CA ARG A 94 -7.36 -17.72 4.24
C ARG A 94 -6.94 -18.56 3.04
N HIS A 95 -6.74 -17.97 1.86
CA HIS A 95 -6.52 -18.69 0.62
C HIS A 95 -5.20 -18.40 -0.11
N LEU A 96 -4.26 -17.70 0.51
CA LEU A 96 -2.96 -17.39 -0.10
C LEU A 96 -2.26 -18.63 -0.68
N SER A 97 -2.28 -19.74 0.05
CA SER A 97 -1.68 -21.02 -0.38
C SER A 97 -2.33 -21.60 -1.63
N ASP A 98 -3.65 -21.41 -1.80
CA ASP A 98 -4.39 -21.91 -2.96
C ASP A 98 -4.16 -21.03 -4.18
N MET A 99 -4.01 -19.72 -3.94
CA MET A 99 -3.81 -18.75 -5.01
C MET A 99 -2.40 -18.82 -5.57
N LYS A 100 -1.39 -18.99 -4.71
CA LYS A 100 0.03 -18.93 -5.07
C LYS A 100 0.41 -19.70 -6.35
N PRO A 101 -0.03 -20.95 -6.59
CA PRO A 101 0.36 -21.71 -7.79
C PRO A 101 -0.11 -21.12 -9.12
N VAL A 102 -1.19 -20.34 -9.10
CA VAL A 102 -1.83 -19.75 -10.30
C VAL A 102 -1.84 -18.21 -10.26
N PHE A 103 -1.13 -17.64 -9.31
CA PHE A 103 -1.03 -16.20 -9.12
C PHE A 103 0.04 -15.62 -10.05
N THR A 104 -0.26 -14.50 -10.69
CA THR A 104 0.61 -13.86 -11.68
C THR A 104 0.96 -12.44 -11.27
N LEU A 105 2.04 -11.91 -11.85
CA LEU A 105 2.44 -10.52 -11.64
C LEU A 105 1.32 -9.55 -12.05
N GLU A 106 0.63 -9.81 -13.17
CA GLU A 106 -0.50 -9.01 -13.64
C GLU A 106 -1.66 -8.97 -12.64
N LYS A 107 -1.97 -10.09 -11.97
CA LYS A 107 -2.98 -10.13 -10.91
C LYS A 107 -2.53 -9.31 -9.70
N ALA A 108 -1.25 -9.35 -9.35
CA ALA A 108 -0.70 -8.53 -8.28
C ALA A 108 -0.82 -7.03 -8.59
N LYS A 109 -0.44 -6.61 -9.80
CA LYS A 109 -0.61 -5.21 -10.25
C LYS A 109 -2.09 -4.80 -10.28
N SER A 110 -2.97 -5.69 -10.75
CA SER A 110 -4.42 -5.44 -10.78
C SER A 110 -4.99 -5.22 -9.38
N LEU A 111 -4.60 -6.04 -8.40
CA LEU A 111 -5.04 -5.88 -7.00
C LEU A 111 -4.51 -4.60 -6.35
N LEU A 112 -3.29 -4.19 -6.69
CA LEU A 112 -2.70 -2.93 -6.21
C LEU A 112 -3.43 -1.71 -6.79
N ASN A 113 -3.67 -1.72 -8.11
CA ASN A 113 -4.29 -0.61 -8.83
C ASN A 113 -5.81 -0.54 -8.68
N GLY A 114 -6.46 -1.65 -8.33
CA GLY A 114 -7.92 -1.70 -8.13
C GLY A 114 -8.41 -0.95 -6.89
N ILE A 115 -7.52 -0.61 -5.95
CA ILE A 115 -7.89 0.05 -4.69
C ILE A 115 -8.47 1.44 -4.98
N PRO A 116 -9.75 1.72 -4.66
CA PRO A 116 -10.37 3.02 -4.92
C PRO A 116 -9.58 4.16 -4.27
N LYS A 117 -9.49 5.32 -4.93
CA LYS A 117 -8.76 6.48 -4.39
C LYS A 117 -9.35 7.01 -3.08
N ALA A 118 -10.67 6.92 -2.93
CA ALA A 118 -11.42 7.31 -1.73
C ALA A 118 -11.34 6.29 -0.57
N THR A 119 -10.54 5.22 -0.69
CA THR A 119 -10.37 4.23 0.38
C THR A 119 -9.77 4.90 1.62
N LYS A 120 -10.37 4.66 2.80
CA LYS A 120 -9.86 5.21 4.05
C LYS A 120 -8.44 4.73 4.31
N LEU A 121 -7.56 5.62 4.78
CA LEU A 121 -6.15 5.29 5.04
C LEU A 121 -6.01 4.03 5.91
N GLN A 122 -6.77 3.89 6.99
CA GLN A 122 -6.68 2.72 7.87
C GLN A 122 -6.98 1.39 7.16
N GLU A 123 -7.99 1.36 6.28
CA GLU A 123 -8.34 0.17 5.50
C GLU A 123 -7.26 -0.12 4.45
N LEU A 124 -6.74 0.94 3.81
CA LEU A 124 -5.62 0.83 2.88
C LEU A 124 -4.38 0.23 3.55
N LEU A 125 -3.98 0.76 4.71
CA LEU A 125 -2.83 0.25 5.46
C LEU A 125 -3.05 -1.20 5.87
N LEU A 126 -4.26 -1.57 6.31
CA LEU A 126 -4.59 -2.93 6.67
C LEU A 126 -4.43 -3.89 5.48
N TRP A 127 -4.93 -3.52 4.30
CA TRP A 127 -4.72 -4.31 3.08
C TRP A 127 -3.24 -4.48 2.75
N LEU A 128 -2.48 -3.39 2.74
CA LEU A 128 -1.05 -3.42 2.40
C LEU A 128 -0.25 -4.32 3.35
N ASN A 129 -0.58 -4.33 4.65
CA ASN A 129 0.06 -5.21 5.63
C ASN A 129 -0.04 -6.70 5.28
N HIS A 130 -1.17 -7.13 4.71
CA HIS A 130 -1.36 -8.52 4.27
C HIS A 130 -0.80 -8.77 2.87
N PHE A 131 -0.99 -7.80 1.97
CA PHE A 131 -0.74 -7.95 0.55
C PHE A 131 0.74 -7.80 0.19
N VAL A 132 1.36 -6.68 0.57
CA VAL A 132 2.72 -6.29 0.13
C VAL A 132 3.78 -7.33 0.50
N PRO A 133 3.88 -7.81 1.76
CA PRO A 133 4.89 -8.81 2.10
C PRO A 133 4.73 -10.10 1.29
N SER A 134 3.48 -10.52 1.06
CA SER A 134 3.16 -11.72 0.30
C SER A 134 3.59 -11.58 -1.15
N ILE A 135 3.24 -10.48 -1.82
CA ILE A 135 3.59 -10.29 -3.24
C ILE A 135 5.08 -10.06 -3.47
N LEU A 136 5.79 -9.39 -2.55
CA LEU A 136 7.24 -9.25 -2.63
C LEU A 136 7.95 -10.61 -2.48
N SER A 137 7.36 -11.54 -1.72
CA SER A 137 7.87 -12.91 -1.63
C SER A 137 7.65 -13.73 -2.90
N PHE A 138 6.63 -13.40 -3.69
CA PHE A 138 6.31 -14.09 -4.95
C PHE A 138 7.04 -13.48 -6.14
N PHE A 139 7.11 -12.14 -6.17
CA PHE A 139 7.61 -11.34 -7.27
C PHE A 139 8.46 -10.16 -6.74
N PRO A 140 9.73 -10.38 -6.36
CA PRO A 140 10.58 -9.31 -5.82
C PRO A 140 10.67 -8.07 -6.73
N ASN A 141 10.62 -8.29 -8.05
CA ASN A 141 10.73 -7.23 -9.06
C ASN A 141 9.52 -6.28 -9.09
N ILE A 142 8.41 -6.61 -8.42
CA ILE A 142 7.24 -5.71 -8.32
C ILE A 142 7.50 -4.51 -7.39
N LEU A 143 8.62 -4.51 -6.65
CA LEU A 143 8.95 -3.45 -5.69
C LEU A 143 8.89 -2.06 -6.32
N ASN A 144 9.38 -1.89 -7.55
CA ASN A 144 9.32 -0.62 -8.25
C ASN A 144 7.87 -0.16 -8.50
N ASP A 145 7.00 -1.06 -8.97
CA ASP A 145 5.57 -0.76 -9.15
C ASP A 145 4.90 -0.39 -7.82
N VAL A 146 5.25 -1.07 -6.73
CA VAL A 146 4.69 -0.79 -5.39
C VAL A 146 5.10 0.59 -4.88
N VAL A 147 6.37 0.97 -5.05
CA VAL A 147 6.86 2.30 -4.63
C VAL A 147 6.24 3.40 -5.48
N GLN A 148 6.19 3.23 -6.80
CA GLN A 148 5.55 4.20 -7.70
C GLN A 148 4.07 4.37 -7.38
N TRP A 149 3.36 3.26 -7.14
CA TRP A 149 1.97 3.28 -6.71
C TRP A 149 1.80 4.04 -5.39
N ALA A 150 2.69 3.82 -4.41
CA ALA A 150 2.61 4.49 -3.12
C ALA A 150 2.91 5.99 -3.21
N ALA A 151 3.85 6.39 -4.06
CA ALA A 151 4.12 7.80 -4.35
C ALA A 151 2.89 8.47 -4.98
N GLN A 152 2.29 7.85 -5.99
CA GLN A 152 1.07 8.36 -6.60
C GLN A 152 -0.09 8.40 -5.61
N ARG A 153 -0.23 7.38 -4.77
CA ARG A 153 -1.27 7.30 -3.75
C ARG A 153 -1.10 8.37 -2.67
N ALA A 154 0.13 8.67 -2.25
CA ALA A 154 0.42 9.74 -1.29
C ALA A 154 0.07 11.13 -1.85
N ARG A 155 0.23 11.34 -3.17
CA ARG A 155 -0.25 12.54 -3.86
C ARG A 155 -1.76 12.58 -3.97
N ASP A 156 -2.41 11.48 -4.34
CA ASP A 156 -3.87 11.41 -4.41
C ASP A 156 -4.52 11.81 -3.05
N LEU A 157 -3.90 11.45 -1.92
CA LEU A 157 -4.38 11.83 -0.58
C LEU A 157 -4.44 13.34 -0.35
N GLU A 158 -3.69 14.15 -1.09
CA GLU A 158 -3.80 15.62 -1.06
C GLU A 158 -5.20 16.08 -1.46
N ILE A 159 -5.82 15.40 -2.42
CA ILE A 159 -7.16 15.70 -2.93
C ILE A 159 -8.24 14.97 -2.12
N PHE A 160 -8.01 13.69 -1.80
CA PHE A 160 -9.02 12.84 -1.15
C PHE A 160 -9.05 12.95 0.38
N ASP A 161 -7.96 13.42 1.01
CA ASP A 161 -7.88 13.66 2.45
C ASP A 161 -7.07 14.95 2.79
N PRO A 162 -7.48 16.12 2.28
CA PRO A 162 -6.72 17.38 2.42
C PRO A 162 -6.55 17.83 3.88
N LYS A 163 -7.44 17.37 4.77
CA LYS A 163 -7.41 17.75 6.19
C LYS A 163 -6.21 17.16 6.91
N THR A 164 -5.91 15.88 6.64
CA THR A 164 -4.80 15.17 7.29
C THR A 164 -3.54 15.16 6.44
N TRP A 165 -3.64 15.41 5.14
CA TRP A 165 -2.47 15.54 4.29
C TRP A 165 -1.59 16.72 4.75
N PRO A 166 -0.25 16.60 4.81
CA PRO A 166 0.60 15.52 4.30
C PRO A 166 0.86 14.35 5.27
N ASP A 167 0.38 14.38 6.52
CA ASP A 167 0.62 13.30 7.50
C ASP A 167 0.10 11.94 7.03
N SER A 168 -1.05 11.92 6.35
CA SER A 168 -1.63 10.68 5.80
C SER A 168 -0.73 10.05 4.74
N GLY A 169 -0.18 10.86 3.83
CA GLY A 169 0.83 10.43 2.86
C GLY A 169 2.10 9.93 3.54
N LEU A 170 2.58 10.64 4.57
CA LEU A 170 3.78 10.25 5.32
C LEU A 170 3.58 8.91 6.06
N THR A 171 2.39 8.72 6.64
CA THR A 171 2.01 7.47 7.32
C THR A 171 1.99 6.30 6.34
N LEU A 172 1.43 6.50 5.14
CA LEU A 172 1.44 5.52 4.06
C LEU A 172 2.87 5.14 3.66
N ALA A 173 3.72 6.12 3.38
CA ALA A 173 5.09 5.90 2.92
C ALA A 173 5.94 5.19 3.99
N LYS A 174 5.83 5.60 5.26
CA LYS A 174 6.51 4.93 6.40
C LYS A 174 6.02 3.50 6.60
N CYS A 175 4.71 3.25 6.49
CA CYS A 175 4.16 1.90 6.57
C CYS A 175 4.74 1.01 5.46
N LEU A 176 4.80 1.51 4.23
CA LEU A 176 5.38 0.75 3.12
C LEU A 176 6.87 0.46 3.35
N LEU A 177 7.64 1.44 3.82
CA LEU A 177 9.06 1.25 4.15
C LEU A 177 9.24 0.15 5.21
N GLN A 178 8.39 0.11 6.23
CA GLN A 178 8.39 -0.95 7.23
C GLN A 178 8.06 -2.31 6.61
N LEU A 179 7.06 -2.40 5.73
CA LEU A 179 6.66 -3.66 5.08
C LEU A 179 7.75 -4.21 4.16
N ILE A 180 8.46 -3.34 3.44
CA ILE A 180 9.60 -3.72 2.60
C ILE A 180 10.75 -4.29 3.44
N HIS A 181 10.91 -3.81 4.68
CA HIS A 181 11.97 -4.26 5.59
C HIS A 181 11.57 -5.45 6.47
N THR A 182 10.29 -5.63 6.80
CA THR A 182 9.82 -6.69 7.69
C THR A 182 9.95 -8.07 7.01
N PRO A 183 10.51 -9.09 7.67
CA PRO A 183 10.49 -10.46 7.17
C PRO A 183 9.07 -11.04 7.26
N TYR A 184 8.54 -11.57 6.15
CA TYR A 184 7.29 -12.31 6.16
C TYR A 184 7.54 -13.71 6.77
N THR A 185 7.19 -13.89 8.06
CA THR A 185 7.25 -15.12 8.88
C THR A 185 8.63 -15.71 9.26
N GLU A 186 8.69 -16.39 10.42
CA GLU A 186 9.89 -17.03 11.04
C GLU A 186 10.64 -18.03 10.14
N LYS A 187 10.05 -18.49 9.03
CA LYS A 187 10.69 -19.37 8.03
C LYS A 187 11.46 -18.60 6.93
N SER A 188 11.59 -17.28 7.00
CA SER A 188 12.21 -16.46 5.94
C SER A 188 13.74 -16.34 6.01
N ILE A 189 14.44 -17.13 6.83
CA ILE A 189 15.92 -17.09 6.92
C ILE A 189 16.57 -17.45 5.57
N LEU A 190 15.90 -18.28 4.76
CA LEU A 190 16.38 -18.66 3.41
C LEU A 190 16.18 -17.58 2.33
N LEU A 191 15.40 -16.52 2.61
CA LEU A 191 15.20 -15.38 1.69
C LEU A 191 16.09 -14.18 2.03
N GLN A 192 16.89 -14.26 3.09
CA GLN A 192 17.87 -13.21 3.41
C GLN A 192 18.92 -13.05 2.30
N SER A 193 19.36 -14.14 1.67
CA SER A 193 20.38 -14.07 0.61
C SER A 193 19.91 -13.34 -0.65
N GLN A 194 18.64 -13.50 -1.06
CA GLN A 194 18.05 -12.73 -2.16
C GLN A 194 17.79 -11.25 -1.79
N ARG A 195 17.48 -10.96 -0.53
CA ARG A 195 17.29 -9.56 -0.07
C ARG A 195 18.60 -8.82 0.19
N VAL A 196 19.69 -9.53 0.48
CA VAL A 196 21.05 -8.97 0.51
C VAL A 196 21.48 -8.51 -0.89
N ALA A 197 21.03 -9.19 -1.96
CA ALA A 197 21.26 -8.71 -3.33
C ALA A 197 20.52 -7.38 -3.61
N LEU A 198 19.24 -7.27 -3.19
CA LEU A 198 18.50 -5.99 -3.25
C LEU A 198 19.14 -4.90 -2.37
N ARG A 199 19.79 -5.28 -1.26
CA ARG A 199 20.53 -4.34 -0.40
C ARG A 199 21.85 -3.88 -1.01
N ASN A 200 22.42 -4.64 -1.94
CA ASN A 200 23.69 -4.32 -2.59
C ASN A 200 23.51 -3.55 -3.91
N GLU A 201 22.32 -3.58 -4.53
CA GLU A 201 21.94 -2.66 -5.63
C GLU A 201 21.59 -1.24 -5.14
N ASN A 202 21.58 -1.01 -3.81
CA ASN A 202 21.24 0.26 -3.14
C ASN A 202 22.26 1.40 -3.32
N LEU A 203 23.25 1.27 -4.18
CA LEU A 203 24.23 2.33 -4.46
C LEU A 203 23.76 3.31 -5.55
N SER A 204 22.62 3.05 -6.21
CA SER A 204 22.03 3.98 -7.18
C SER A 204 20.96 4.86 -6.54
N HIS A 205 21.03 6.17 -6.81
CA HIS A 205 19.98 7.15 -6.47
C HIS A 205 18.59 6.76 -7.04
N GLN A 206 18.53 5.85 -8.01
CA GLN A 206 17.29 5.39 -8.66
C GLN A 206 16.67 4.14 -8.03
N SER A 207 17.21 3.62 -6.92
CA SER A 207 16.60 2.44 -6.27
C SER A 207 15.18 2.76 -5.78
N PRO A 208 14.22 1.81 -5.84
CA PRO A 208 12.88 2.02 -5.31
C PRO A 208 12.87 2.41 -3.82
N GLN A 209 13.85 1.93 -3.05
CA GLN A 209 14.00 2.30 -1.64
C GLN A 209 14.38 3.77 -1.49
N ASN A 210 15.33 4.27 -2.28
CA ASN A 210 15.73 5.67 -2.26
C ASN A 210 14.60 6.60 -2.73
N GLN A 211 13.82 6.18 -3.73
CA GLN A 211 12.61 6.92 -4.15
C GLN A 211 11.58 7.02 -3.00
N LEU A 212 11.38 5.94 -2.25
CA LEU A 212 10.48 5.95 -1.10
C LEU A 212 11.01 6.81 0.06
N LEU A 213 12.33 6.79 0.31
CA LEU A 213 12.97 7.65 1.31
C LEU A 213 12.83 9.12 0.93
N HIS A 214 13.13 9.48 -0.32
CA HIS A 214 12.93 10.84 -0.82
C HIS A 214 11.48 11.31 -0.68
N LEU A 215 10.50 10.45 -0.98
CA LEU A 215 9.08 10.75 -0.75
C LEU A 215 8.79 11.02 0.75
N ILE A 216 9.36 10.20 1.64
CA ILE A 216 9.22 10.36 3.09
C ILE A 216 9.81 11.70 3.55
N ASP A 217 10.99 12.07 3.07
CA ASP A 217 11.66 13.31 3.43
C ASP A 217 10.86 14.51 2.91
N THR A 218 10.43 14.47 1.64
CA THR A 218 9.57 15.48 1.02
C THR A 218 8.28 15.71 1.83
N LEU A 219 7.60 14.62 2.23
CA LEU A 219 6.37 14.72 3.02
C LEU A 219 6.62 15.20 4.45
N GLN A 220 7.80 14.94 5.02
CA GLN A 220 8.19 15.49 6.33
C GLN A 220 8.44 16.99 6.26
N ASP A 221 9.10 17.47 5.22
CA ASP A 221 9.30 18.90 4.99
C ASP A 221 7.96 19.61 4.80
N LEU A 222 7.07 19.09 3.95
CA LEU A 222 5.71 19.61 3.79
C LEU A 222 4.92 19.64 5.10
N ASN A 223 5.07 18.60 5.93
CA ASN A 223 4.41 18.55 7.23
C ASN A 223 4.96 19.60 8.21
N THR A 224 6.27 19.82 8.18
CA THR A 224 6.96 20.84 8.99
C THR A 224 6.52 22.23 8.55
N LEU A 225 6.46 22.51 7.25
CA LEU A 225 5.92 23.75 6.69
C LEU A 225 4.50 24.01 7.18
N LYS A 226 3.61 23.02 7.08
CA LYS A 226 2.21 23.16 7.48
C LYS A 226 2.03 23.34 8.97
N LYS A 227 2.71 22.55 9.80
CA LYS A 227 2.47 22.51 11.27
C LYS A 227 3.30 23.51 12.06
N SER A 228 4.58 23.67 11.71
CA SER A 228 5.50 24.51 12.46
C SER A 228 5.49 25.95 11.96
N TYR A 229 5.28 26.15 10.66
CA TYR A 229 5.37 27.48 10.04
C TYR A 229 4.03 27.99 9.48
N GLY A 230 2.97 27.17 9.47
CA GLY A 230 1.63 27.55 8.99
C GLY A 230 1.52 27.67 7.46
N VAL A 231 2.54 27.19 6.73
CA VAL A 231 2.63 27.31 5.27
C VAL A 231 2.06 26.08 4.60
N THR A 232 1.10 26.27 3.69
CA THR A 232 0.53 25.20 2.88
C THR A 232 0.99 25.35 1.43
N ILE A 233 1.65 24.32 0.92
CA ILE A 233 2.16 24.23 -0.46
C ILE A 233 1.76 22.87 -1.01
N GLN A 234 1.38 22.82 -2.29
CA GLN A 234 1.02 21.56 -2.92
C GLN A 234 2.24 20.68 -3.14
N TYR A 235 2.05 19.35 -3.22
CA TYR A 235 3.18 18.45 -3.48
C TYR A 235 3.92 18.84 -4.77
N ASP A 236 3.20 19.03 -5.86
CA ASP A 236 3.78 19.33 -7.17
C ASP A 236 4.41 20.74 -7.23
N GLU A 237 3.93 21.71 -6.44
CA GLU A 237 4.58 23.01 -6.26
C GLU A 237 5.91 22.87 -5.50
N PHE A 238 5.96 21.99 -4.49
CA PHE A 238 7.16 21.79 -3.69
C PHE A 238 8.28 21.10 -4.46
N ILE A 239 7.97 20.12 -5.31
CA ILE A 239 8.97 19.37 -6.08
C ILE A 239 9.36 20.05 -7.41
N GLN A 240 8.92 21.28 -7.66
CA GLN A 240 9.28 21.99 -8.90
C GLN A 240 10.80 22.10 -9.06
N GLU A 241 11.25 21.84 -10.29
CA GLU A 241 12.64 22.03 -10.70
C GLU A 241 13.01 23.52 -10.80
N ASP A 242 12.02 24.40 -11.01
CA ASP A 242 12.22 25.85 -11.00
C ASP A 242 12.37 26.35 -9.56
N HIS A 243 13.63 26.49 -9.16
CA HIS A 243 14.04 26.87 -7.82
C HIS A 243 13.67 28.31 -7.45
N SER A 244 13.81 29.26 -8.38
CA SER A 244 13.53 30.68 -8.12
C SER A 244 12.03 30.88 -7.91
N SER A 245 11.18 30.26 -8.75
CA SER A 245 9.72 30.28 -8.57
C SER A 245 9.30 29.64 -7.23
N PHE A 246 9.89 28.50 -6.87
CA PHE A 246 9.61 27.82 -5.61
C PHE A 246 9.91 28.69 -4.38
N VAL A 247 11.08 29.36 -4.35
CA VAL A 247 11.49 30.20 -3.23
C VAL A 247 10.54 31.39 -3.06
N SER A 248 10.15 32.05 -4.15
CA SER A 248 9.21 33.17 -4.10
C SER A 248 7.86 32.75 -3.52
N VAL A 249 7.29 31.64 -4.03
CA VAL A 249 6.01 31.11 -3.53
C VAL A 249 6.07 30.75 -2.04
N LEU A 250 7.21 30.18 -1.60
CA LEU A 250 7.42 29.80 -0.21
C LEU A 250 7.48 31.01 0.72
N LEU A 251 8.21 32.06 0.33
CA LEU A 251 8.39 33.27 1.13
C LEU A 251 7.12 34.14 1.13
N GLU A 252 6.40 34.24 0.01
CA GLU A 252 5.12 34.96 -0.08
C GLU A 252 4.04 34.38 0.83
N ARG A 253 4.02 33.05 1.01
CA ARG A 253 3.04 32.35 1.85
C ARG A 253 3.46 32.28 3.32
N MET A 254 4.63 32.79 3.68
CA MET A 254 5.19 32.70 5.03
C MET A 254 4.52 33.71 5.99
N PRO A 255 3.99 33.27 7.14
CA PRO A 255 3.56 34.20 8.18
C PRO A 255 4.72 35.03 8.73
N LEU A 256 4.52 36.35 8.85
CA LEU A 256 5.55 37.28 9.31
C LEU A 256 6.13 36.92 10.69
N GLU A 257 5.30 36.39 11.57
CA GLU A 257 5.69 35.93 12.91
C GLU A 257 6.68 34.75 12.89
N ASN A 258 6.66 33.95 11.81
CA ASN A 258 7.46 32.74 11.69
C ASN A 258 8.71 32.92 10.83
N ILE A 259 8.84 34.04 10.11
CA ILE A 259 9.90 34.22 9.11
C ILE A 259 11.29 34.05 9.70
N SER A 260 11.58 34.66 10.86
CA SER A 260 12.91 34.62 11.46
C SER A 260 13.34 33.20 11.85
N VAL A 261 12.45 32.44 12.50
CA VAL A 261 12.67 31.06 12.90
C VAL A 261 12.78 30.16 11.67
N PHE A 262 11.91 30.35 10.67
CA PHE A 262 11.93 29.62 9.42
C PHE A 262 13.28 29.78 8.68
N MET A 263 13.77 31.02 8.55
CA MET A 263 15.03 31.30 7.84
C MET A 263 16.22 30.58 8.48
N VAL A 264 16.28 30.55 9.81
CA VAL A 264 17.41 29.96 10.54
C VAL A 264 17.30 28.44 10.61
N GLU A 265 16.14 27.91 10.96
CA GLU A 265 15.98 26.49 11.33
C GLU A 265 15.63 25.57 10.17
N PHE A 266 15.05 26.10 9.08
CA PHE A 266 14.50 25.29 8.00
C PHE A 266 14.99 25.70 6.61
N PHE A 267 14.95 26.99 6.27
CA PHE A 267 15.28 27.49 4.94
C PHE A 267 16.69 27.09 4.51
N ASN A 268 17.69 27.33 5.36
CA ASN A 268 19.08 27.00 5.05
C ASN A 268 19.28 25.52 4.73
N ARG A 269 18.67 24.63 5.54
CA ARG A 269 18.71 23.17 5.28
C ARG A 269 18.06 22.85 3.94
N LEU A 270 16.83 23.35 3.72
CA LEU A 270 16.05 23.09 2.51
C LEU A 270 16.79 23.54 1.24
N MET A 271 17.44 24.70 1.26
CA MET A 271 18.21 25.20 0.12
C MET A 271 19.44 24.34 -0.15
N MET A 272 20.20 23.99 0.90
CA MET A 272 21.37 23.12 0.77
C MET A 272 21.01 21.73 0.23
N ASP A 273 19.89 21.15 0.68
CA ASP A 273 19.40 19.84 0.20
C ASP A 273 19.05 19.89 -1.30
N ARG A 274 18.71 21.07 -1.82
CA ARG A 274 18.45 21.33 -3.26
C ARG A 274 19.69 21.81 -4.02
N GLY A 275 20.85 21.92 -3.37
CA GLY A 275 22.08 22.42 -3.99
C GLY A 275 22.07 23.91 -4.29
N LEU A 276 21.24 24.69 -3.58
CA LEU A 276 21.10 26.13 -3.74
C LEU A 276 21.83 26.88 -2.63
N ASP A 277 22.34 28.07 -2.97
CA ASP A 277 22.90 29.00 -1.99
C ASP A 277 21.78 29.84 -1.35
N PRO A 278 21.54 29.75 -0.02
CA PRO A 278 20.44 30.44 0.64
C PRO A 278 20.48 31.96 0.44
N ASP A 279 21.66 32.57 0.58
CA ASP A 279 21.83 34.03 0.49
C ASP A 279 21.53 34.54 -0.92
N THR A 280 21.96 33.80 -1.94
CA THR A 280 21.64 34.11 -3.34
C THR A 280 20.14 34.06 -3.59
N GLN A 281 19.44 33.03 -3.11
CA GLN A 281 17.99 32.90 -3.30
C GLN A 281 17.19 34.00 -2.59
N ILE A 282 17.62 34.42 -1.41
CA ILE A 282 17.02 35.55 -0.69
C ILE A 282 17.26 36.87 -1.44
N LEU A 283 18.48 37.08 -1.93
CA LEU A 283 18.84 38.27 -2.66
C LEU A 283 18.01 38.40 -3.95
N GLU A 284 17.87 37.31 -4.72
CA GLU A 284 17.04 37.26 -5.92
C GLU A 284 15.58 37.60 -5.61
N PHE A 285 15.02 37.04 -4.53
CA PHE A 285 13.66 37.35 -4.09
C PHE A 285 13.48 38.83 -3.70
N ILE A 286 14.41 39.40 -2.94
CA ILE A 286 14.35 40.82 -2.55
C ILE A 286 14.49 41.73 -3.77
N GLN A 287 15.39 41.39 -4.71
CA GLN A 287 15.54 42.13 -5.95
C GLN A 287 14.24 42.11 -6.77
N ASP A 288 13.58 40.95 -6.88
CA ASP A 288 12.31 40.83 -7.58
C ASP A 288 11.22 41.70 -6.94
N ILE A 289 11.10 41.69 -5.61
CA ILE A 289 10.19 42.60 -4.88
C ILE A 289 10.50 44.06 -5.20
N VAL A 290 11.77 44.48 -5.09
CA VAL A 290 12.16 45.89 -5.28
C VAL A 290 11.86 46.34 -6.72
N MET A 291 12.17 45.52 -7.71
CA MET A 291 11.95 45.84 -9.13
C MET A 291 10.48 45.87 -9.51
N ASN A 292 9.67 44.97 -8.94
CA ASN A 292 8.23 44.89 -9.24
C ASN A 292 7.38 45.83 -8.36
N CYS A 293 7.95 46.40 -7.29
CA CYS A 293 7.26 47.36 -6.42
C CYS A 293 7.40 48.82 -6.85
N GLU A 294 8.09 49.17 -7.95
CA GLU A 294 8.19 50.58 -8.41
C GLU A 294 6.81 51.23 -8.62
N ASP A 295 5.76 50.44 -8.88
CA ASP A 295 4.37 50.91 -9.05
C ASP A 295 3.55 51.05 -7.74
N TRP A 296 4.07 50.66 -6.57
CA TRP A 296 3.32 50.70 -5.30
C TRP A 296 3.56 51.98 -4.48
N TRP A 297 4.56 52.77 -4.85
CA TRP A 297 5.02 53.94 -4.09
C TRP A 297 4.50 55.29 -4.63
N PHE A 298 3.57 55.28 -5.59
CA PHE A 298 2.92 56.47 -6.17
C PHE A 298 1.45 56.62 -5.75
#